data_AF-A0A3B9ASS0-F1
#
_entry.id   AF-A0A3B9ASS0-F1
#
_cell.length_a   1.000
_cell.length_b   1.000
_cell.length_c   1.000
_cell.angle_alpha   90.00
_cell.angle_beta   90.00
_cell.angle_gamma   90.00
#
_symmetry.space_group_name_H-M   'P 1'
#
loop_
_entity.id
_entity.type
_entity.pdbx_description
1 polymer ?
#
loop_
_entity_poly.entity_id
_entity_poly.type
_entity_poly.pdbx_seq_one_letter_code
_entity_poly.pdbx_strand_id
1 'polypeptide(L)'
;MKRKILLALAAFLQLTLLQAQTPKENLEKAVENYNGTRAFQDGLNVKTLTDADVAVVKNRMDQGLALLDKVMLEGNADQIKVARYFKANFRYVYLFTLGMQGKNAEAYELNKLIEPDMLKFVESDFPLSYEFFEKKYTIKWDNFSTTQAEYLTGIGEICFNLGKTQDAVRFSKLALAHSGVSPYLKYIAVNKILDAYKKDNKVVSRTEYLDYLVASIQLYDQLDIPTKQIVKDNNYPSTLKGSQALKETFETDNNAANHARMATVAPISAKYDNSKLLALDMFDYCYRNNYNGTEAFHQSALDFAKEQFPSATATTRPVFQNLGDKALAPLVAKIYVTDCEKFRQYAADYQSLGMASKGLELEKKYTACVKKREDDNRRREAEQKRAARRANRRFNMYLGLDVIPLLTKLEKMDFGGHLDLRGRRVAHSFGFSVVNLRKDYNSSRTQWDGNRYFYTFKVFGKQSDSPGYSGLYFGYADKTFETLLSVNATAADGTSRNLDLTPVDKQFELMWNSGMQALGKPFGIDFWFGIGASYNQLSFKELDSAEGYTFTNNDFF
;
A
#
# COMPACT_ATOMS: atom_id res chain seq x y z
N MET A 1 60.16 -4.80 92.16
CA MET A 1 59.74 -5.84 91.19
C MET A 1 58.41 -5.55 90.48
N LYS A 2 57.39 -4.98 91.13
CA LYS A 2 56.05 -4.74 90.53
C LYS A 2 55.99 -3.78 89.32
N ARG A 3 56.98 -2.90 89.11
CA ARG A 3 57.01 -1.94 87.98
C ARG A 3 57.49 -2.52 86.64
N LYS A 4 58.23 -3.64 86.66
CA LYS A 4 58.75 -4.26 85.42
C LYS A 4 57.74 -5.20 84.75
N ILE A 5 56.78 -5.73 85.51
CA ILE A 5 55.71 -6.61 84.98
C ILE A 5 54.61 -5.80 84.28
N LEU A 6 54.30 -4.58 84.76
CA LEU A 6 53.32 -3.70 84.11
C LEU A 6 53.81 -3.12 82.77
N LEU A 7 55.11 -2.83 82.61
CA LEU A 7 55.66 -2.39 81.32
C LEU A 7 55.75 -3.55 80.30
N ALA A 8 56.02 -4.77 80.75
CA ALA A 8 56.01 -5.94 79.88
C ALA A 8 54.59 -6.31 79.43
N LEU A 9 53.57 -6.14 80.29
CA LEU A 9 52.16 -6.30 79.90
C LEU A 9 51.68 -5.18 78.96
N ALA A 10 52.12 -3.93 79.15
CA ALA A 10 51.77 -2.82 78.25
C ALA A 10 52.41 -2.96 76.85
N ALA A 11 53.63 -3.50 76.77
CA ALA A 11 54.26 -3.83 75.49
C ALA A 11 53.60 -5.05 74.81
N PHE A 12 53.11 -6.03 75.58
CA PHE A 12 52.35 -7.16 75.03
C PHE A 12 50.92 -6.78 74.60
N LEU A 13 50.27 -5.81 75.27
CA LEU A 13 48.95 -5.30 74.88
C LEU A 13 48.99 -4.30 73.70
N GLN A 14 50.15 -3.71 73.38
CA GLN A 14 50.32 -2.91 72.16
C GLN A 14 50.67 -3.76 70.91
N LEU A 15 51.00 -5.04 71.10
CA LEU A 15 51.20 -6.01 70.02
C LEU A 15 49.90 -6.70 69.57
N THR A 16 48.78 -6.43 70.24
CA THR A 16 47.44 -6.91 69.87
C THR A 16 46.57 -5.73 69.47
N LEU A 17 46.63 -5.32 68.20
CA LEU A 17 45.60 -4.59 67.41
C LEU A 17 46.15 -4.00 66.09
N LEU A 18 47.24 -4.53 65.54
CA LEU A 18 47.33 -4.63 64.07
C LEU A 18 46.34 -5.71 63.64
N GLN A 19 45.03 -5.42 63.71
CA GLN A 19 44.07 -6.24 63.00
C GLN A 19 44.44 -6.13 61.53
N ALA A 20 45.03 -7.20 60.99
CA ALA A 20 45.15 -7.37 59.56
C ALA A 20 43.73 -7.17 59.00
N GLN A 21 43.58 -6.18 58.11
CA GLN A 21 42.30 -5.90 57.48
C GLN A 21 41.80 -7.19 56.84
N THR A 22 40.55 -7.54 57.10
CA THR A 22 39.93 -8.73 56.53
C THR A 22 39.87 -8.61 55.00
N PRO A 23 39.76 -9.72 54.25
CA PRO A 23 39.56 -9.66 52.80
C PRO A 23 38.36 -8.79 52.40
N LYS A 24 37.31 -8.74 53.24
CA LYS A 24 36.15 -7.86 53.04
C LYS A 24 36.54 -6.39 53.14
N GLU A 25 37.24 -5.99 54.19
CA GLU A 25 37.70 -4.61 54.40
C GLU A 25 38.72 -4.16 53.34
N ASN A 26 39.64 -5.05 52.95
CA ASN A 26 40.59 -4.78 51.87
C ASN A 26 39.85 -4.57 50.54
N LEU A 27 38.84 -5.40 50.24
CA LEU A 27 38.03 -5.26 49.03
C LEU A 27 37.23 -3.94 49.05
N GLU A 28 36.57 -3.62 50.16
CA GLU A 28 35.80 -2.38 50.30
C GLU A 28 36.68 -1.13 50.08
N LYS A 29 37.86 -1.08 50.72
CA LYS A 29 38.82 0.03 50.54
C LYS A 29 39.40 0.10 49.13
N ALA A 30 39.62 -1.04 48.49
CA ALA A 30 40.06 -1.06 47.10
C ALA A 30 38.97 -0.49 46.17
N VAL A 31 37.70 -0.81 46.41
CA VAL A 31 36.58 -0.25 45.66
C VAL A 31 36.41 1.25 45.92
N GLU A 32 36.61 1.70 47.15
CA GLU A 32 36.62 3.14 47.49
C GLU A 32 37.70 3.87 46.69
N ASN A 33 38.94 3.35 46.71
CA ASN A 33 40.04 3.89 45.93
C ASN A 33 39.74 3.87 44.42
N TYR A 34 39.08 2.82 43.92
CA TYR A 34 38.72 2.71 42.51
C TYR A 34 37.73 3.80 42.11
N ASN A 35 36.64 3.94 42.87
CA ASN A 35 35.61 4.94 42.64
C ASN A 35 36.20 6.36 42.73
N GLY A 36 37.06 6.62 43.72
CA GLY A 36 37.77 7.89 43.85
C GLY A 36 38.73 8.16 42.68
N THR A 37 39.39 7.13 42.14
CA THR A 37 40.28 7.26 40.98
C THR A 37 39.48 7.51 39.69
N ARG A 38 38.36 6.82 39.50
CA ARG A 38 37.44 7.07 38.38
C ARG A 38 36.89 8.50 38.42
N ALA A 39 36.39 8.95 39.56
CA ALA A 39 35.89 10.32 39.72
C ALA A 39 36.97 11.38 39.43
N PHE A 40 38.22 11.11 39.82
CA PHE A 40 39.34 11.98 39.46
C PHE A 40 39.62 11.97 37.95
N GLN A 41 39.66 10.79 37.32
CA GLN A 41 39.88 10.63 35.88
C GLN A 41 38.78 11.31 35.05
N ASP A 42 37.52 11.21 35.46
CA ASP A 42 36.38 11.79 34.75
C ASP A 42 36.47 13.34 34.68
N GLY A 43 37.22 13.96 35.59
CA GLY A 43 37.52 15.40 35.57
C GLY A 43 38.70 15.80 34.68
N LEU A 44 39.44 14.84 34.10
CA LEU A 44 40.61 15.12 33.27
C LEU A 44 40.21 15.42 31.83
N ASN A 45 40.97 16.32 31.19
CA ASN A 45 40.81 16.68 29.78
C ASN A 45 42.10 16.39 29.02
N VAL A 46 41.99 15.75 27.86
CA VAL A 46 43.13 15.41 26.98
C VAL A 46 44.01 16.63 26.67
N LYS A 47 43.44 17.83 26.58
CA LYS A 47 44.19 19.07 26.26
C LYS A 47 44.92 19.69 27.46
N THR A 48 44.54 19.34 28.69
CA THR A 48 45.08 19.97 29.91
C THR A 48 45.71 18.98 30.88
N LEU A 49 45.73 17.69 30.54
CA LEU A 49 46.28 16.62 31.36
C LEU A 49 47.80 16.81 31.55
N THR A 50 48.27 16.73 32.80
CA THR A 50 49.68 16.88 33.16
C THR A 50 50.32 15.57 33.63
N ASP A 51 51.66 15.53 33.70
CA ASP A 51 52.39 14.40 34.28
C ASP A 51 52.03 14.16 35.75
N ALA A 52 51.71 15.22 36.50
CA ALA A 52 51.30 15.13 37.90
C ALA A 52 49.96 14.40 38.03
N ASP A 53 49.01 14.66 37.14
CA ASP A 53 47.72 13.96 37.13
C ASP A 53 47.89 12.47 36.85
N VAL A 54 48.76 12.13 35.90
CA VAL A 54 49.09 10.73 35.57
C VAL A 54 49.75 10.03 36.75
N ALA A 55 50.66 10.72 37.46
CA ALA A 55 51.28 10.20 38.68
C ALA A 55 50.26 9.97 39.81
N VAL A 56 49.26 10.86 39.97
CA VAL A 56 48.16 10.67 40.92
C VAL A 56 47.37 9.41 40.61
N VAL A 57 46.98 9.20 39.34
CA VAL A 57 46.26 8.00 38.92
C VAL A 57 47.10 6.74 39.16
N LYS A 58 48.39 6.76 38.82
CA LYS A 58 49.31 5.64 39.07
C LYS A 58 49.41 5.30 40.56
N ASN A 59 49.60 6.30 41.42
CA ASN A 59 49.75 6.09 42.86
C ASN A 59 48.49 5.49 43.48
N ARG A 60 47.30 5.97 43.07
CA ARG A 60 46.03 5.41 43.53
C ARG A 60 45.80 3.99 43.01
N MET A 61 46.19 3.71 41.77
CA MET A 61 46.19 2.36 41.21
C MET A 61 47.08 1.44 42.05
N ASP A 62 48.35 1.79 42.29
CA ASP A 62 49.28 0.96 43.04
C ASP A 62 48.77 0.64 44.47
N GLN A 63 48.17 1.62 45.15
CA GLN A 63 47.53 1.44 46.45
C GLN A 63 46.33 0.47 46.38
N GLY A 64 45.47 0.64 45.38
CA GLY A 64 44.34 -0.25 45.14
C GLY A 64 44.77 -1.68 44.82
N LEU A 65 45.78 -1.85 43.95
CA LEU A 65 46.33 -3.15 43.58
C LEU A 65 46.91 -3.89 44.78
N ALA A 66 47.63 -3.20 45.67
CA ALA A 66 48.17 -3.81 46.89
C ALA A 66 47.08 -4.34 47.84
N LEU A 67 45.93 -3.68 47.91
CA LEU A 67 44.77 -4.16 48.67
C LEU A 67 44.13 -5.37 47.99
N LEU A 68 43.94 -5.31 46.66
CA LEU A 68 43.33 -6.38 45.88
C LEU A 68 44.20 -7.65 45.88
N ASP A 69 45.52 -7.52 45.88
CA ASP A 69 46.44 -8.67 45.94
C ASP A 69 46.28 -9.44 47.27
N LYS A 70 45.99 -8.76 48.38
CA LYS A 70 45.65 -9.43 49.65
C LYS A 70 44.32 -10.18 49.53
N VAL A 71 43.30 -9.57 48.91
CA VAL A 71 42.01 -10.24 48.66
C VAL A 71 42.17 -11.46 47.77
N MET A 72 43.05 -11.41 46.76
CA MET A 72 43.35 -12.54 45.88
C MET A 72 43.99 -13.72 46.61
N LEU A 73 44.72 -13.47 47.70
CA LEU A 73 45.39 -14.51 48.51
C LEU A 73 44.49 -15.07 49.62
N GLU A 74 43.69 -14.22 50.24
CA GLU A 74 43.00 -14.53 51.52
C GLU A 74 41.47 -14.57 51.39
N GLY A 75 40.91 -14.09 50.27
CA GLY A 75 39.47 -13.99 50.04
C GLY A 75 38.81 -15.32 49.64
N ASN A 76 37.48 -15.36 49.74
CA ASN A 76 36.69 -16.46 49.20
C ASN A 76 36.55 -16.36 47.66
N ALA A 77 35.97 -17.39 47.02
CA ALA A 77 35.87 -17.46 45.56
C ALA A 77 35.17 -16.24 44.91
N ASP A 78 34.11 -15.71 45.54
CA ASP A 78 33.39 -14.55 45.02
C ASP A 78 34.21 -13.27 45.19
N GLN A 79 34.85 -13.09 46.35
CA GLN A 79 35.76 -11.97 46.61
C GLN A 79 36.93 -11.96 45.63
N ILE A 80 37.51 -13.13 45.33
CA ILE A 80 38.61 -13.27 44.36
C ILE A 80 38.14 -12.88 42.95
N LYS A 81 36.93 -13.30 42.52
CA LYS A 81 36.37 -12.90 41.22
C LYS A 81 36.18 -11.38 41.12
N VAL A 82 35.60 -10.77 42.15
CA VAL A 82 35.41 -9.31 42.22
C VAL A 82 36.75 -8.59 42.27
N ALA A 83 37.72 -9.10 43.04
CA ALA A 83 39.05 -8.51 43.13
C ALA A 83 39.78 -8.53 41.78
N ARG A 84 39.68 -9.64 41.03
CA ARG A 84 40.21 -9.74 39.67
C ARG A 84 39.58 -8.70 38.73
N TYR A 85 38.27 -8.52 38.81
CA TYR A 85 37.56 -7.48 38.05
C TYR A 85 38.10 -6.08 38.35
N PHE A 86 38.17 -5.68 39.62
CA PHE A 86 38.67 -4.35 39.98
C PHE A 86 40.15 -4.18 39.65
N LYS A 87 40.96 -5.24 39.74
CA LYS A 87 42.38 -5.23 39.39
C LYS A 87 42.58 -4.89 37.91
N ALA A 88 41.81 -5.53 37.02
CA ALA A 88 41.84 -5.25 35.60
C ALA A 88 41.37 -3.81 35.31
N ASN A 89 40.27 -3.38 35.92
CA ASN A 89 39.70 -2.05 35.68
C ASN A 89 40.56 -0.91 36.24
N PHE A 90 41.25 -1.08 37.37
CA PHE A 90 42.22 -0.11 37.89
C PHE A 90 43.36 0.12 36.90
N ARG A 91 43.91 -0.97 36.36
CA ARG A 91 44.98 -0.89 35.38
C ARG A 91 44.47 -0.31 34.07
N TYR A 92 43.24 -0.62 33.66
CA TYR A 92 42.61 0.00 32.50
C TYR A 92 42.45 1.51 32.68
N VAL A 93 42.01 1.98 33.85
CA VAL A 93 41.93 3.41 34.17
C VAL A 93 43.29 4.09 34.00
N TYR A 94 44.37 3.50 34.53
CA TYR A 94 45.71 4.04 34.33
C TYR A 94 46.17 4.00 32.87
N LEU A 95 45.92 2.89 32.16
CA LEU A 95 46.20 2.74 30.72
C LEU A 95 45.51 3.83 29.90
N PHE A 96 44.23 4.09 30.17
CA PHE A 96 43.45 5.11 29.49
C PHE A 96 44.03 6.50 29.72
N THR A 97 44.40 6.84 30.98
CA THR A 97 45.05 8.12 31.30
C THR A 97 46.40 8.27 30.59
N LEU A 98 47.21 7.22 30.50
CA LEU A 98 48.46 7.24 29.72
C LEU A 98 48.18 7.48 28.23
N GLY A 99 47.15 6.82 27.68
CA GLY A 99 46.70 7.01 26.30
C GLY A 99 46.25 8.46 26.03
N MET A 100 45.43 9.04 26.92
CA MET A 100 45.03 10.45 26.85
C MET A 100 46.23 11.41 26.81
N GLN A 101 47.29 11.10 27.56
CA GLN A 101 48.50 11.93 27.59
C GLN A 101 49.42 11.70 26.38
N GLY A 102 49.15 10.69 25.56
CA GLY A 102 50.02 10.29 24.45
C GLY A 102 51.22 9.42 24.86
N LYS A 103 51.28 8.91 26.10
CA LYS A 103 52.32 7.99 26.60
C LYS A 103 52.07 6.55 26.12
N ASN A 104 52.00 6.39 24.80
CA ASN A 104 51.61 5.14 24.14
C ASN A 104 52.52 3.95 24.50
N ALA A 105 53.83 4.18 24.66
CA ALA A 105 54.78 3.11 24.99
C ALA A 105 54.54 2.54 26.39
N GLU A 106 54.35 3.41 27.39
CA GLU A 106 54.03 2.99 28.76
C GLU A 106 52.66 2.30 28.84
N ALA A 107 51.67 2.83 28.12
CA ALA A 107 50.34 2.21 28.03
C ALA A 107 50.39 0.80 27.43
N TYR A 108 51.22 0.59 26.39
CA TYR A 108 51.41 -0.71 25.75
C TYR A 108 52.13 -1.72 26.66
N GLU A 109 53.11 -1.30 27.47
CA GLU A 109 53.74 -2.18 28.45
C GLU A 109 52.74 -2.60 29.55
N LEU A 110 51.92 -1.66 30.02
CA LEU A 110 50.86 -1.96 30.97
C LEU A 110 49.80 -2.91 30.38
N ASN A 111 49.49 -2.79 29.09
CA ASN A 111 48.56 -3.68 28.39
C ASN A 111 48.91 -5.17 28.55
N LYS A 112 50.20 -5.52 28.54
CA LYS A 112 50.66 -6.92 28.71
C LYS A 112 50.20 -7.55 30.03
N LEU A 113 49.92 -6.72 31.04
CA LEU A 113 49.43 -7.14 32.36
C LEU A 113 47.90 -7.17 32.46
N ILE A 114 47.19 -6.56 31.52
CA ILE A 114 45.73 -6.38 31.57
C ILE A 114 45.02 -7.28 30.54
N GLU A 115 45.60 -7.44 29.36
CA GLU A 115 45.01 -8.20 28.25
C GLU A 115 44.51 -9.60 28.64
N PRO A 116 45.28 -10.43 29.39
CA PRO A 116 44.81 -11.76 29.76
C PRO A 116 43.52 -11.75 30.60
N ASP A 117 43.33 -10.70 31.42
CA ASP A 117 42.12 -10.55 32.23
C ASP A 117 40.98 -9.96 31.38
N MET A 118 41.25 -8.88 30.64
CA MET A 118 40.23 -8.24 29.80
C MET A 118 39.68 -9.17 28.73
N LEU A 119 40.49 -10.02 28.11
CA LEU A 119 39.99 -10.97 27.10
C LEU A 119 39.32 -12.21 27.70
N LYS A 120 39.55 -12.50 28.99
CA LYS A 120 38.97 -13.66 29.66
C LYS A 120 37.56 -13.42 30.15
N PHE A 121 37.22 -12.18 30.53
CA PHE A 121 35.87 -11.85 30.99
C PHE A 121 34.84 -12.07 29.88
N VAL A 122 33.85 -12.92 30.19
CA VAL A 122 32.70 -13.23 29.33
C VAL A 122 31.40 -13.05 30.10
N GLU A 123 30.28 -13.01 29.39
CA GLU A 123 28.94 -12.79 29.98
C GLU A 123 28.62 -13.75 31.14
N SER A 124 29.03 -15.02 31.06
CA SER A 124 28.79 -16.02 32.11
C SER A 124 29.58 -15.79 33.40
N ASP A 125 30.59 -14.92 33.40
CA ASP A 125 31.29 -14.50 34.62
C ASP A 125 30.47 -13.50 35.45
N PHE A 126 29.40 -12.95 34.87
CA PHE A 126 28.54 -11.94 35.48
C PHE A 126 27.14 -12.53 35.77
N PRO A 127 26.41 -11.99 36.77
CA PRO A 127 26.73 -10.81 37.56
C PRO A 127 27.76 -11.05 38.67
N LEU A 128 28.61 -10.05 38.93
CA LEU A 128 29.51 -10.02 40.08
C LEU A 128 28.85 -9.24 41.21
N SER A 129 28.79 -9.81 42.42
CA SER A 129 28.20 -9.16 43.59
C SER A 129 29.25 -8.86 44.66
N TYR A 130 29.18 -7.66 45.25
CA TYR A 130 30.08 -7.25 46.33
C TYR A 130 29.37 -6.35 47.33
N GLU A 131 29.92 -6.21 48.53
CA GLU A 131 29.43 -5.29 49.56
C GLU A 131 30.32 -4.05 49.63
N PHE A 132 29.70 -2.88 49.77
CA PHE A 132 30.39 -1.60 49.93
C PHE A 132 29.56 -0.69 50.84
N PHE A 133 30.12 -0.30 51.98
CA PHE A 133 29.41 0.41 53.06
C PHE A 133 28.09 -0.29 53.43
N GLU A 134 28.17 -1.59 53.71
CA GLU A 134 27.05 -2.47 54.11
C GLU A 134 25.92 -2.62 53.08
N LYS A 135 26.06 -2.04 51.89
CA LYS A 135 25.12 -2.19 50.78
C LYS A 135 25.66 -3.19 49.76
N LYS A 136 24.78 -4.05 49.25
CA LYS A 136 25.10 -5.02 48.20
C LYS A 136 24.99 -4.36 46.83
N TYR A 137 26.07 -4.42 46.07
CA TYR A 137 26.15 -3.94 44.69
C TYR A 137 26.32 -5.10 43.73
N THR A 138 25.87 -4.91 42.50
CA THR A 138 25.96 -5.89 41.43
C THR A 138 26.52 -5.24 40.17
N ILE A 139 27.58 -5.81 39.62
CA ILE A 139 28.11 -5.47 38.31
C ILE A 139 27.49 -6.43 37.30
N LYS A 140 26.77 -5.89 36.32
CA LYS A 140 26.19 -6.66 35.22
C LYS A 140 27.15 -6.69 34.04
N TRP A 141 27.00 -7.71 33.19
CA TRP A 141 27.76 -7.82 31.95
C TRP A 141 27.60 -6.56 31.09
N ASP A 142 26.38 -6.06 30.91
CA ASP A 142 26.11 -4.87 30.08
C ASP A 142 26.88 -3.61 30.53
N ASN A 143 27.15 -3.48 31.84
CA ASN A 143 27.96 -2.38 32.36
C ASN A 143 29.44 -2.56 31.98
N PHE A 144 29.96 -3.79 32.03
CA PHE A 144 31.37 -4.07 31.76
C PHE A 144 31.68 -4.23 30.27
N SER A 145 30.77 -4.80 29.48
CA SER A 145 30.96 -5.10 28.06
C SER A 145 31.30 -3.84 27.24
N THR A 146 30.75 -2.69 27.64
CA THR A 146 31.10 -1.38 27.08
C THR A 146 32.55 -1.00 27.42
N THR A 147 32.96 -1.16 28.68
CA THR A 147 34.33 -0.89 29.15
C THR A 147 35.36 -1.76 28.42
N GLN A 148 35.03 -3.04 28.22
CA GLN A 148 35.86 -3.98 27.47
C GLN A 148 36.00 -3.58 25.99
N ALA A 149 34.91 -3.10 25.36
CA ALA A 149 34.95 -2.59 23.99
C ALA A 149 35.80 -1.31 23.86
N GLU A 150 35.70 -0.39 24.82
CA GLU A 150 36.54 0.82 24.87
C GLU A 150 38.02 0.45 25.01
N TYR A 151 38.35 -0.48 25.90
CA TYR A 151 39.70 -0.99 26.07
C TYR A 151 40.27 -1.56 24.75
N LEU A 152 39.52 -2.44 24.07
CA LEU A 152 39.95 -3.05 22.80
C LEU A 152 40.16 -1.99 21.71
N THR A 153 39.28 -1.00 21.65
CA THR A 153 39.40 0.10 20.68
C THR A 153 40.61 0.98 20.98
N GLY A 154 40.79 1.37 22.25
CA GLY A 154 41.89 2.23 22.70
C GLY A 154 43.26 1.58 22.54
N ILE A 155 43.41 0.30 22.86
CA ILE A 155 44.69 -0.40 22.66
C ILE A 155 45.01 -0.58 21.17
N GLY A 156 44.00 -0.78 20.32
CA GLY A 156 44.18 -0.80 18.86
C GLY A 156 44.78 0.51 18.34
N GLU A 157 44.28 1.64 18.85
CA GLU A 157 44.82 2.97 18.56
C GLU A 157 46.27 3.17 19.08
N ILE A 158 46.54 2.79 20.32
CA ILE A 158 47.90 2.84 20.91
C ILE A 158 48.88 2.00 20.06
N CYS A 159 48.50 0.79 19.66
CA CYS A 159 49.32 -0.08 18.83
C CYS A 159 49.63 0.57 17.47
N PHE A 160 48.64 1.20 16.84
CA PHE A 160 48.84 1.91 15.58
C PHE A 160 49.81 3.08 15.74
N ASN A 161 49.65 3.89 16.80
CA ASN A 161 50.52 5.03 17.10
C ASN A 161 51.98 4.60 17.32
N LEU A 162 52.22 3.40 17.85
CA LEU A 162 53.55 2.79 18.00
C LEU A 162 54.07 2.10 16.73
N GLY A 163 53.29 2.06 15.66
CA GLY A 163 53.62 1.37 14.42
C GLY A 163 53.50 -0.16 14.48
N LYS A 164 52.86 -0.71 15.51
CA LYS A 164 52.56 -2.15 15.65
C LYS A 164 51.28 -2.48 14.89
N THR A 165 51.35 -2.43 13.56
CA THR A 165 50.18 -2.51 12.66
C THR A 165 49.40 -3.83 12.81
N GLN A 166 50.08 -4.96 13.03
CA GLN A 166 49.40 -6.25 13.24
C GLN A 166 48.58 -6.27 14.54
N ASP A 167 49.14 -5.80 15.66
CA ASP A 167 48.42 -5.70 16.93
C ASP A 167 47.26 -4.71 16.83
N ALA A 168 47.47 -3.57 16.14
CA ALA A 168 46.42 -2.58 15.90
C ALA A 168 45.20 -3.21 15.20
N VAL A 169 45.44 -3.99 14.14
CA VAL A 169 44.37 -4.70 13.42
C VAL A 169 43.74 -5.78 14.28
N ARG A 170 44.54 -6.57 15.02
CA ARG A 170 44.03 -7.62 15.92
C ARG A 170 43.04 -7.06 16.94
N PHE A 171 43.43 -6.04 17.69
CA PHE A 171 42.58 -5.44 18.70
C PHE A 171 41.37 -4.70 18.10
N SER A 172 41.54 -4.02 16.98
CA SER A 172 40.42 -3.36 16.30
C SER A 172 39.37 -4.37 15.79
N LYS A 173 39.80 -5.54 15.28
CA LYS A 173 38.89 -6.63 14.90
C LYS A 173 38.16 -7.21 16.12
N LEU A 174 38.86 -7.38 17.24
CA LEU A 174 38.23 -7.81 18.50
C LEU A 174 37.19 -6.79 18.98
N ALA A 175 37.51 -5.48 18.92
CA ALA A 175 36.57 -4.43 19.27
C ALA A 175 35.31 -4.46 18.39
N LEU A 176 35.47 -4.61 17.07
CA LEU A 176 34.35 -4.66 16.12
C LEU A 176 33.41 -5.84 16.33
N ALA A 177 33.95 -6.99 16.74
CA ALA A 177 33.18 -8.20 17.01
C ALA A 177 32.52 -8.19 18.41
N HIS A 178 32.85 -7.23 19.27
CA HIS A 178 32.40 -7.20 20.65
C HIS A 178 30.92 -6.82 20.78
N SER A 179 30.18 -7.45 21.69
CA SER A 179 28.73 -7.20 21.86
C SER A 179 28.41 -5.82 22.45
N GLY A 180 29.28 -5.31 23.33
CA GLY A 180 29.13 -3.99 23.98
C GLY A 180 29.67 -2.80 23.17
N VAL A 181 30.11 -2.99 21.92
CA VAL A 181 30.76 -1.92 21.14
C VAL A 181 29.74 -0.95 20.54
N SER A 182 29.86 0.33 20.90
CA SER A 182 28.99 1.40 20.39
C SER A 182 29.28 1.72 18.91
N PRO A 183 28.34 2.36 18.17
CA PRO A 183 28.58 2.80 16.80
C PRO A 183 29.83 3.67 16.64
N TYR A 184 30.10 4.54 17.63
CA TYR A 184 31.30 5.37 17.67
C TYR A 184 32.58 4.52 17.76
N LEU A 185 32.64 3.57 18.69
CA LEU A 185 33.80 2.71 18.85
C LEU A 185 34.02 1.80 17.62
N LYS A 186 32.94 1.30 17.00
CA LYS A 186 33.03 0.59 15.71
C LYS A 186 33.67 1.47 14.65
N TYR A 187 33.21 2.71 14.52
CA TYR A 187 33.76 3.66 13.58
C TYR A 187 35.26 3.91 13.83
N ILE A 188 35.68 4.11 15.08
CA ILE A 188 37.10 4.29 15.42
C ILE A 188 37.92 3.03 15.06
N ALA A 189 37.47 1.85 15.46
CA ALA A 189 38.16 0.59 15.18
C ALA A 189 38.31 0.33 13.68
N VAL A 190 37.26 0.55 12.87
CA VAL A 190 37.35 0.45 11.40
C VAL A 190 38.40 1.41 10.85
N ASN A 191 38.40 2.68 11.28
CA ASN A 191 39.36 3.66 10.78
C ASN A 191 40.81 3.31 11.16
N LYS A 192 41.05 2.74 12.34
CA LYS A 192 42.39 2.26 12.70
C LYS A 192 42.86 1.08 11.85
N ILE A 193 41.95 0.19 11.42
CA ILE A 193 42.29 -0.86 10.44
C ILE A 193 42.67 -0.24 9.09
N LEU A 194 41.91 0.76 8.63
CA LEU A 194 42.18 1.47 7.37
C LEU A 194 43.54 2.21 7.41
N ASP A 195 43.85 2.86 8.52
CA ASP A 195 45.12 3.54 8.73
C ASP A 195 46.29 2.54 8.79
N ALA A 196 46.11 1.40 9.47
CA ALA A 196 47.09 0.32 9.51
C ALA A 196 47.36 -0.25 8.11
N TYR A 197 46.33 -0.46 7.28
CA TYR A 197 46.48 -0.92 5.90
C TYR A 197 47.26 0.06 5.02
N LYS A 198 47.04 1.37 5.19
CA LYS A 198 47.83 2.39 4.46
C LYS A 198 49.31 2.33 4.79
N LYS A 199 49.65 1.96 6.04
CA LYS A 199 51.03 1.83 6.51
C LYS A 199 51.66 0.49 6.11
N ASP A 200 50.90 -0.59 6.16
CA ASP A 200 51.32 -1.93 5.75
C ASP A 200 50.14 -2.66 5.10
N ASN A 201 50.14 -2.76 3.77
CA ASN A 201 49.03 -3.32 3.00
C ASN A 201 48.89 -4.85 3.12
N LYS A 202 49.74 -5.52 3.91
CA LYS A 202 49.69 -6.97 4.15
C LYS A 202 48.90 -7.35 5.41
N VAL A 203 48.54 -6.38 6.26
CA VAL A 203 47.86 -6.66 7.53
C VAL A 203 46.39 -7.11 7.38
N VAL A 204 45.77 -6.75 6.26
CA VAL A 204 44.45 -7.25 5.84
C VAL A 204 44.45 -7.44 4.33
N SER A 205 43.59 -8.33 3.82
CA SER A 205 43.46 -8.51 2.38
C SER A 205 42.92 -7.25 1.70
N ARG A 206 43.15 -7.12 0.39
CA ARG A 206 42.58 -6.02 -0.40
C ARG A 206 41.06 -5.98 -0.30
N THR A 207 40.40 -7.13 -0.38
CA THR A 207 38.94 -7.24 -0.27
C THR A 207 38.44 -6.73 1.08
N GLU A 208 39.06 -7.18 2.19
CA GLU A 208 38.72 -6.68 3.53
C GLU A 208 38.91 -5.16 3.63
N TYR A 209 39.99 -4.61 3.07
CA TYR A 209 40.22 -3.17 3.06
C TYR A 209 39.06 -2.41 2.39
N LEU A 210 38.56 -2.90 1.24
CA LEU A 210 37.42 -2.28 0.54
C LEU A 210 36.14 -2.38 1.37
N ASP A 211 35.91 -3.52 2.03
CA ASP A 211 34.75 -3.70 2.90
C ASP A 211 34.82 -2.76 4.13
N TYR A 212 36.01 -2.56 4.69
CA TYR A 212 36.22 -1.61 5.78
C TYR A 212 36.04 -0.15 5.34
N LEU A 213 36.40 0.21 4.11
CA LEU A 213 36.13 1.55 3.58
C LEU A 213 34.62 1.82 3.49
N VAL A 214 33.85 0.84 2.98
CA VAL A 214 32.37 0.92 2.95
C VAL A 214 31.81 1.01 4.36
N ALA A 215 32.28 0.15 5.28
CA ALA A 215 31.84 0.14 6.67
C ALA A 215 32.12 1.48 7.37
N SER A 216 33.26 2.13 7.11
CA SER A 216 33.59 3.44 7.70
C SER A 216 32.56 4.50 7.32
N ILE A 217 32.15 4.55 6.05
CA ILE A 217 31.14 5.51 5.54
C ILE A 217 29.77 5.23 6.17
N GLN A 218 29.36 3.96 6.23
CA GLN A 218 28.08 3.55 6.82
C GLN A 218 28.03 3.86 8.32
N LEU A 219 29.10 3.54 9.06
CA LEU A 219 29.18 3.80 10.49
C LEU A 219 29.19 5.28 10.79
N TYR A 220 29.90 6.11 10.01
CA TYR A 220 29.86 7.56 10.16
C TYR A 220 28.43 8.10 9.97
N ASP A 221 27.67 7.59 9.00
CA ASP A 221 26.28 8.04 8.77
C ASP A 221 25.38 7.79 9.98
N GLN A 222 25.60 6.69 10.69
CA GLN A 222 24.86 6.27 11.88
C GLN A 222 25.20 7.07 13.15
N LEU A 223 26.30 7.83 13.15
CA LEU A 223 26.67 8.64 14.31
C LEU A 223 25.70 9.82 14.50
N ASP A 224 25.40 10.14 15.76
CA ASP A 224 24.65 11.35 16.10
C ASP A 224 25.46 12.63 15.83
N ILE A 225 24.78 13.78 15.83
CA ILE A 225 25.39 15.08 15.52
C ILE A 225 26.53 15.43 16.50
N PRO A 226 26.37 15.28 17.84
CA PRO A 226 27.47 15.52 18.79
C PRO A 226 28.71 14.65 18.49
N THR A 227 28.51 13.37 18.20
CA THR A 227 29.61 12.45 17.91
C THR A 227 30.27 12.78 16.57
N LYS A 228 29.51 13.18 15.55
CA LYS A 228 30.08 13.67 14.28
C LYS A 228 30.97 14.90 14.49
N GLN A 229 30.64 15.78 15.44
CA GLN A 229 31.48 16.90 15.82
C GLN A 229 32.79 16.44 16.48
N ILE A 230 32.73 15.46 17.40
CA ILE A 230 33.93 14.85 18.00
C ILE A 230 34.84 14.25 16.91
N VAL A 231 34.26 13.53 15.95
CA VAL A 231 35.00 12.95 14.81
C VAL A 231 35.71 14.04 13.99
N LYS A 232 35.04 15.17 13.75
CA LYS A 232 35.61 16.33 13.05
C LYS A 232 36.74 16.98 13.86
N ASP A 233 36.53 17.21 15.16
CA ASP A 233 37.50 17.87 16.04
C ASP A 233 38.77 17.04 16.22
N ASN A 234 38.67 15.71 16.09
CA ASN A 234 39.79 14.77 16.16
C ASN A 234 40.34 14.37 14.77
N ASN A 235 39.94 15.06 13.69
CA ASN A 235 40.43 14.84 12.32
C ASN A 235 40.25 13.43 11.74
N TYR A 236 39.28 12.67 12.25
CA TYR A 236 38.95 11.35 11.73
C TYR A 236 38.27 11.42 10.33
N PRO A 237 38.40 10.38 9.47
CA PRO A 237 37.89 10.43 8.09
C PRO A 237 36.36 10.50 7.97
N SER A 238 35.82 11.61 7.48
CA SER A 238 34.37 11.72 7.21
C SER A 238 33.91 10.88 6.00
N THR A 239 32.58 10.76 5.82
CA THR A 239 31.95 10.15 4.63
C THR A 239 32.55 10.66 3.32
N LEU A 240 32.83 11.96 3.21
CA LEU A 240 33.44 12.56 2.02
C LEU A 240 34.83 11.97 1.72
N LYS A 241 35.73 11.95 2.72
CA LYS A 241 37.09 11.41 2.54
C LYS A 241 37.06 9.91 2.22
N GLY A 242 36.19 9.14 2.89
CA GLY A 242 36.01 7.71 2.60
C GLY A 242 35.48 7.48 1.18
N SER A 243 34.51 8.29 0.74
CA SER A 243 33.91 8.18 -0.59
C SER A 243 34.91 8.49 -1.71
N GLN A 244 35.77 9.50 -1.52
CA GLN A 244 36.84 9.83 -2.47
C GLN A 244 37.82 8.68 -2.61
N ALA A 245 38.30 8.12 -1.49
CA ALA A 245 39.21 6.98 -1.48
C ALA A 245 38.60 5.74 -2.17
N LEU A 246 37.30 5.49 -1.96
CA LEU A 246 36.58 4.41 -2.65
C LEU A 246 36.47 4.66 -4.15
N LYS A 247 36.09 5.87 -4.56
CA LYS A 247 35.98 6.23 -5.99
C LYS A 247 37.31 6.02 -6.71
N GLU A 248 38.39 6.59 -6.19
CA GLU A 248 39.75 6.42 -6.76
C GLU A 248 40.13 4.94 -6.86
N THR A 249 39.80 4.16 -5.83
CA THR A 249 40.10 2.74 -5.81
C THR A 249 39.30 1.94 -6.84
N PHE A 250 37.99 2.16 -6.93
CA PHE A 250 37.10 1.39 -7.80
C PHE A 250 37.25 1.76 -9.28
N GLU A 251 37.65 2.98 -9.60
CA GLU A 251 37.99 3.35 -10.98
C GLU A 251 39.18 2.55 -11.53
N THR A 252 40.07 2.04 -10.67
CA THR A 252 41.21 1.20 -11.07
C THR A 252 40.93 -0.31 -11.05
N ASP A 253 39.95 -0.77 -10.28
CA ASP A 253 39.59 -2.19 -10.11
C ASP A 253 38.10 -2.40 -10.38
N ASN A 254 37.77 -2.46 -11.67
CA ASN A 254 36.40 -2.45 -12.15
C ASN A 254 35.79 -3.88 -12.19
N ASN A 255 35.08 -4.28 -11.15
CA ASN A 255 34.41 -5.58 -11.07
C ASN A 255 33.03 -5.49 -10.39
N ALA A 256 32.20 -6.53 -10.55
CA ALA A 256 30.81 -6.57 -10.08
C ALA A 256 30.67 -6.35 -8.56
N ALA A 257 31.62 -6.85 -7.75
CA ALA A 257 31.60 -6.64 -6.30
C ALA A 257 31.84 -5.17 -5.96
N ASN A 258 32.75 -4.50 -6.69
CA ASN A 258 33.03 -3.08 -6.49
C ASN A 258 31.86 -2.18 -6.96
N HIS A 259 31.09 -2.61 -7.97
CA HIS A 259 29.83 -1.92 -8.33
C HIS A 259 28.82 -1.98 -7.19
N ALA A 260 28.64 -3.16 -6.58
CA ALA A 260 27.72 -3.32 -5.45
C ALA A 260 28.16 -2.50 -4.23
N ARG A 261 29.48 -2.46 -3.94
CA ARG A 261 30.04 -1.59 -2.89
C ARG A 261 29.77 -0.12 -3.18
N MET A 262 30.04 0.35 -4.39
CA MET A 262 29.77 1.74 -4.79
C MET A 262 28.29 2.08 -4.66
N ALA A 263 27.41 1.19 -5.10
CA ALA A 263 25.96 1.36 -5.00
C ALA A 263 25.47 1.45 -3.55
N THR A 264 26.17 0.81 -2.61
CA THR A 264 25.86 0.91 -1.18
C THR A 264 26.20 2.29 -0.61
N VAL A 265 27.30 2.90 -1.04
CA VAL A 265 27.80 4.15 -0.46
C VAL A 265 27.28 5.41 -1.17
N ALA A 266 26.98 5.36 -2.47
CA ALA A 266 26.53 6.54 -3.23
C ALA A 266 25.28 7.24 -2.61
N PRO A 267 24.22 6.52 -2.20
CA PRO A 267 23.07 7.13 -1.52
C PRO A 267 23.41 7.76 -0.16
N ILE A 268 24.42 7.26 0.53
CA ILE A 268 24.88 7.81 1.82
C ILE A 268 25.62 9.12 1.56
N SER A 269 26.56 9.10 0.60
CA SER A 269 27.34 10.27 0.21
C SER A 269 26.46 11.41 -0.32
N ALA A 270 25.34 11.08 -0.97
CA ALA A 270 24.33 12.02 -1.46
C ALA A 270 23.67 12.88 -0.37
N LYS A 271 23.66 12.42 0.90
CA LYS A 271 23.07 13.17 2.03
C LYS A 271 23.92 14.36 2.49
N TYR A 272 25.17 14.46 2.05
CA TYR A 272 26.14 15.42 2.57
C TYR A 272 26.45 16.51 1.53
N ASP A 273 26.19 17.78 1.86
CA ASP A 273 26.25 18.91 0.92
C ASP A 273 27.60 19.09 0.21
N ASN A 274 28.71 18.81 0.91
CA ASN A 274 30.06 18.97 0.35
C ASN A 274 30.44 17.86 -0.65
N SER A 275 29.55 16.88 -0.88
CA SER A 275 29.80 15.68 -1.69
C SER A 275 28.94 15.62 -2.94
N LYS A 276 28.23 16.70 -3.34
CA LYS A 276 27.19 16.60 -4.38
C LYS A 276 27.67 16.02 -5.71
N LEU A 277 28.77 16.57 -6.27
CA LEU A 277 29.37 16.06 -7.51
C LEU A 277 29.96 14.65 -7.32
N LEU A 278 30.59 14.39 -6.18
CA LEU A 278 31.15 13.08 -5.88
C LEU A 278 30.06 12.00 -5.83
N ALA A 279 28.95 12.26 -5.14
CA ALA A 279 27.84 11.33 -5.07
C ALA A 279 27.21 11.09 -6.45
N LEU A 280 27.08 12.15 -7.26
CA LEU A 280 26.62 12.03 -8.65
C LEU A 280 27.56 11.14 -9.49
N ASP A 281 28.87 11.33 -9.38
CA ASP A 281 29.88 10.50 -10.05
C ASP A 281 29.86 9.04 -9.58
N MET A 282 29.56 8.80 -8.30
CA MET A 282 29.45 7.44 -7.75
C MET A 282 28.21 6.73 -8.29
N PHE A 283 27.07 7.42 -8.41
CA PHE A 283 25.91 6.88 -9.12
C PHE A 283 26.24 6.58 -10.59
N ASP A 284 26.88 7.53 -11.27
CA ASP A 284 27.30 7.37 -12.66
C ASP A 284 28.24 6.19 -12.87
N TYR A 285 29.21 5.98 -11.96
CA TYR A 285 30.11 4.83 -11.98
C TYR A 285 29.33 3.51 -12.00
N CYS A 286 28.30 3.37 -11.16
CA CYS A 286 27.46 2.18 -11.16
C CYS A 286 26.77 1.98 -12.52
N TYR A 287 26.18 3.04 -13.08
CA TYR A 287 25.48 2.96 -14.34
C TYR A 287 26.40 2.70 -15.54
N ARG A 288 27.54 3.38 -15.64
CA ARG A 288 28.55 3.13 -16.70
C ARG A 288 28.97 1.67 -16.74
N ASN A 289 29.05 1.02 -15.58
CA ASN A 289 29.45 -0.37 -15.45
C ASN A 289 28.29 -1.38 -15.40
N ASN A 290 27.11 -0.99 -15.88
CA ASN A 290 25.93 -1.87 -16.03
C ASN A 290 25.45 -2.51 -14.70
N TYR A 291 25.58 -1.79 -13.59
CA TYR A 291 24.98 -2.22 -12.33
C TYR A 291 23.44 -2.15 -12.43
N ASN A 292 22.79 -3.32 -12.34
CA ASN A 292 21.33 -3.43 -12.49
C ASN A 292 20.55 -2.77 -11.35
N GLY A 293 21.15 -2.60 -10.16
CA GLY A 293 20.55 -1.90 -9.03
C GLY A 293 19.23 -2.47 -8.50
N THR A 294 18.71 -1.79 -7.48
CA THR A 294 17.35 -1.97 -6.97
C THR A 294 16.51 -0.75 -7.35
N GLU A 295 15.18 -0.87 -7.27
CA GLU A 295 14.27 0.26 -7.49
C GLU A 295 14.57 1.43 -6.54
N ALA A 296 14.87 1.13 -5.26
CA ALA A 296 15.26 2.13 -4.28
C ALA A 296 16.57 2.85 -4.64
N PHE A 297 17.56 2.11 -5.18
CA PHE A 297 18.81 2.71 -5.66
C PHE A 297 18.58 3.65 -6.85
N HIS A 298 17.78 3.22 -7.83
CA HIS A 298 17.44 4.07 -8.99
C HIS A 298 16.68 5.32 -8.58
N GLN A 299 15.69 5.18 -7.70
CA GLN A 299 14.92 6.31 -7.21
C GLN A 299 15.80 7.29 -6.43
N SER A 300 16.68 6.78 -5.55
CA SER A 300 17.63 7.63 -4.83
C SER A 300 18.56 8.41 -5.76
N ALA A 301 19.04 7.79 -6.83
CA ALA A 301 19.89 8.47 -7.81
C ALA A 301 19.14 9.58 -8.57
N LEU A 302 17.88 9.30 -8.97
CA LEU A 302 17.02 10.25 -9.68
C LEU A 302 16.61 11.43 -8.81
N ASP A 303 16.14 11.16 -7.58
CA ASP A 303 15.71 12.19 -6.64
C ASP A 303 16.88 13.11 -6.30
N PHE A 304 18.05 12.53 -6.00
CA PHE A 304 19.26 13.29 -5.73
C PHE A 304 19.68 14.17 -6.92
N ALA A 305 19.69 13.61 -8.14
CA ALA A 305 20.05 14.36 -9.34
C ALA A 305 19.09 15.55 -9.56
N LYS A 306 17.77 15.34 -9.42
CA LYS A 306 16.76 16.38 -9.60
C LYS A 306 16.83 17.48 -8.55
N GLU A 307 17.02 17.10 -7.29
CA GLU A 307 17.05 18.03 -6.17
C GLU A 307 18.31 18.90 -6.20
N GLN A 308 19.47 18.28 -6.44
CA GLN A 308 20.76 18.97 -6.34
C GLN A 308 21.20 19.61 -7.65
N PHE A 309 20.69 19.14 -8.79
CA PHE A 309 21.08 19.59 -10.12
C PHE A 309 19.85 19.83 -11.01
N PRO A 310 19.08 20.91 -10.77
CA PRO A 310 17.80 21.16 -11.43
C PRO A 310 17.89 21.39 -12.95
N SER A 311 19.10 21.57 -13.50
CA SER A 311 19.32 21.67 -14.94
C SER A 311 20.62 20.99 -15.36
N ALA A 312 20.59 20.36 -16.54
CA ALA A 312 21.75 19.71 -17.13
C ALA A 312 22.79 20.75 -17.59
N THR A 313 23.99 20.69 -17.03
CA THR A 313 25.16 21.46 -17.47
C THR A 313 26.02 20.63 -18.42
N ALA A 314 27.04 21.22 -19.04
CA ALA A 314 28.01 20.45 -19.83
C ALA A 314 28.67 19.32 -19.02
N THR A 315 28.91 19.56 -17.72
CA THR A 315 29.53 18.61 -16.80
C THR A 315 28.58 17.48 -16.38
N THR A 316 27.30 17.78 -16.12
CA THR A 316 26.34 16.78 -15.63
C THR A 316 25.62 16.01 -16.74
N ARG A 317 25.64 16.51 -17.98
CA ARG A 317 24.94 15.90 -19.13
C ARG A 317 25.30 14.43 -19.38
N PRO A 318 26.57 13.99 -19.36
CA PRO A 318 26.90 12.58 -19.55
C PRO A 318 26.28 11.69 -18.45
N VAL A 319 26.30 12.16 -17.21
CA VAL A 319 25.71 11.44 -16.08
C VAL A 319 24.19 11.36 -16.19
N PHE A 320 23.56 12.47 -16.57
CA PHE A 320 22.10 12.53 -16.74
C PHE A 320 21.61 11.60 -17.85
N GLN A 321 22.40 11.46 -18.92
CA GLN A 321 22.13 10.49 -19.97
C GLN A 321 22.14 9.06 -19.41
N ASN A 322 23.15 8.69 -18.62
CA ASN A 322 23.22 7.37 -17.97
C ASN A 322 22.08 7.14 -16.97
N LEU A 323 21.71 8.16 -16.18
CA LEU A 323 20.56 8.09 -15.29
C LEU A 323 19.27 7.82 -16.06
N GLY A 324 19.04 8.52 -17.17
CA GLY A 324 17.85 8.28 -17.99
C GLY A 324 17.85 6.89 -18.64
N ASP A 325 18.98 6.47 -19.21
CA ASP A 325 19.10 5.21 -19.94
C ASP A 325 19.11 3.97 -19.04
N LYS A 326 19.66 4.09 -17.83
CA LYS A 326 19.95 2.93 -16.96
C LYS A 326 19.30 2.98 -15.59
N ALA A 327 18.85 4.15 -15.11
CA ALA A 327 18.07 4.26 -13.87
C ALA A 327 16.57 4.38 -14.17
N LEU A 328 16.19 5.34 -15.03
CA LEU A 328 14.79 5.65 -15.30
C LEU A 328 14.15 4.65 -16.27
N ALA A 329 14.85 4.20 -17.31
CA ALA A 329 14.30 3.25 -18.27
C ALA A 329 13.78 1.94 -17.63
N PRO A 330 14.50 1.30 -16.69
CA PRO A 330 13.98 0.13 -15.96
C PRO A 330 12.71 0.43 -15.14
N LEU A 331 12.60 1.61 -14.53
CA LEU A 331 11.40 2.02 -13.78
C LEU A 331 10.21 2.21 -14.73
N VAL A 332 10.46 2.82 -15.89
CA VAL A 332 9.45 3.06 -16.93
C VAL A 332 8.94 1.76 -17.54
N ALA A 333 9.81 0.76 -17.70
CA ALA A 333 9.44 -0.55 -18.23
C ALA A 333 8.44 -1.31 -17.31
N LYS A 334 8.34 -0.94 -16.03
CA LYS A 334 7.42 -1.53 -15.06
C LYS A 334 6.07 -0.83 -14.95
N ILE A 335 5.84 0.28 -15.67
CA ILE A 335 4.58 1.01 -15.61
C ILE A 335 3.45 0.15 -16.19
N TYR A 336 2.37 -0.03 -15.42
CA TYR A 336 1.14 -0.62 -15.94
C TYR A 336 0.48 0.33 -16.93
N VAL A 337 -0.05 -0.20 -18.04
CA VAL A 337 -0.68 0.60 -19.11
C VAL A 337 -1.88 1.45 -18.65
N THR A 338 -2.43 1.19 -17.45
CA THR A 338 -3.53 1.92 -16.84
C THR A 338 -3.08 3.01 -15.85
N ASP A 339 -1.81 3.05 -15.50
CA ASP A 339 -1.25 3.99 -14.53
C ASP A 339 -0.79 5.28 -15.22
N CYS A 340 -1.77 6.11 -15.58
CA CYS A 340 -1.50 7.32 -16.34
C CYS A 340 -0.58 8.30 -15.59
N GLU A 341 -0.72 8.43 -14.26
CA GLU A 341 0.07 9.39 -13.49
C GLU A 341 1.56 9.04 -13.49
N LYS A 342 1.92 7.74 -13.47
CA LYS A 342 3.33 7.34 -13.62
C LYS A 342 3.92 7.70 -14.97
N PHE A 343 3.15 7.62 -16.06
CA PHE A 343 3.62 8.08 -17.37
C PHE A 343 3.94 9.58 -17.34
N ARG A 344 3.09 10.39 -16.72
CA ARG A 344 3.31 11.84 -16.57
C ARG A 344 4.51 12.15 -15.68
N GLN A 345 4.63 11.47 -14.54
CA GLN A 345 5.76 11.63 -13.62
C GLN A 345 7.09 11.34 -14.32
N TYR A 346 7.22 10.17 -14.94
CA TYR A 346 8.48 9.80 -15.59
C TYR A 346 8.74 10.56 -16.90
N ALA A 347 7.70 11.11 -17.55
CA ALA A 347 7.89 12.07 -18.65
C ALA A 347 8.60 13.33 -18.15
N ALA A 348 8.15 13.90 -17.02
CA ALA A 348 8.79 15.03 -16.38
C ALA A 348 10.21 14.70 -15.90
N ASP A 349 10.43 13.48 -15.38
CA ASP A 349 11.77 13.03 -14.98
C ASP A 349 12.73 12.98 -16.18
N TYR A 350 12.34 12.40 -17.32
CA TYR A 350 13.17 12.45 -18.54
C TYR A 350 13.44 13.87 -19.01
N GLN A 351 12.46 14.77 -18.94
CA GLN A 351 12.65 16.18 -19.30
C GLN A 351 13.66 16.87 -18.38
N SER A 352 13.60 16.62 -17.06
CA SER A 352 14.55 17.16 -16.08
C SER A 352 15.99 16.71 -16.34
N LEU A 353 16.16 15.50 -16.90
CA LEU A 353 17.46 14.96 -17.30
C LEU A 353 17.93 15.47 -18.68
N GLY A 354 17.17 16.35 -19.33
CA GLY A 354 17.48 16.88 -20.67
C GLY A 354 17.13 15.92 -21.82
N MET A 355 16.38 14.86 -21.56
CA MET A 355 16.00 13.82 -22.53
C MET A 355 14.61 14.08 -23.12
N ALA A 356 14.46 15.24 -23.77
CA ALA A 356 13.17 15.73 -24.25
C ALA A 356 12.41 14.76 -25.18
N SER A 357 13.12 14.03 -26.05
CA SER A 357 12.50 13.05 -26.96
C SER A 357 11.82 11.91 -26.20
N LYS A 358 12.50 11.30 -25.23
CA LYS A 358 11.94 10.23 -24.38
C LYS A 358 10.81 10.73 -23.50
N GLY A 359 10.95 11.95 -22.94
CA GLY A 359 9.87 12.60 -22.19
C GLY A 359 8.62 12.78 -23.05
N LEU A 360 8.76 13.25 -24.28
CA LEU A 360 7.65 13.43 -25.23
C LEU A 360 6.97 12.10 -25.60
N GLU A 361 7.74 11.01 -25.74
CA GLU A 361 7.17 9.68 -25.97
C GLU A 361 6.29 9.20 -24.80
N LEU A 362 6.72 9.43 -23.56
CA LEU A 362 5.90 9.10 -22.38
C LEU A 362 4.69 10.04 -22.24
N GLU A 363 4.81 11.31 -22.59
CA GLU A 363 3.69 12.25 -22.58
C GLU A 363 2.60 11.85 -23.60
N LYS A 364 3.00 11.31 -24.76
CA LYS A 364 2.06 10.69 -25.71
C LYS A 364 1.36 9.46 -25.12
N LYS A 365 2.08 8.61 -24.38
CA LYS A 365 1.49 7.46 -23.67
C LYS A 365 0.53 7.91 -22.56
N TYR A 366 0.88 8.95 -21.81
CA TYR A 366 -0.01 9.58 -20.83
C TYR A 366 -1.30 10.05 -21.48
N THR A 367 -1.20 10.84 -22.55
CA THR A 367 -2.36 11.38 -23.28
C THR A 367 -3.26 10.23 -23.80
N ALA A 368 -2.66 9.18 -24.36
CA ALA A 368 -3.40 8.00 -24.82
C ALA A 368 -4.09 7.24 -23.67
N CYS A 369 -3.41 7.10 -22.52
CA CYS A 369 -3.95 6.47 -21.31
C CYS A 369 -5.17 7.23 -20.77
N VAL A 370 -5.05 8.56 -20.64
CA VAL A 370 -6.15 9.42 -20.17
C VAL A 370 -7.33 9.34 -21.13
N LYS A 371 -7.09 9.45 -22.43
CA LYS A 371 -8.14 9.33 -23.46
C LYS A 371 -8.86 7.98 -23.39
N LYS A 372 -8.12 6.87 -23.23
CA LYS A 372 -8.71 5.54 -23.08
C LYS A 372 -9.59 5.44 -21.82
N ARG A 373 -9.12 5.99 -20.69
CA ARG A 373 -9.88 6.04 -19.44
C ARG A 373 -11.18 6.83 -19.60
N GLU A 374 -11.14 7.96 -20.31
CA GLU A 374 -12.35 8.75 -20.63
C GLU A 374 -13.31 8.00 -21.56
N ASP A 375 -12.79 7.33 -22.59
CA ASP A 375 -13.59 6.50 -23.51
C ASP A 375 -14.28 5.34 -22.79
N ASP A 376 -13.57 4.65 -21.91
CA ASP A 376 -14.13 3.55 -21.12
C ASP A 376 -15.21 4.04 -20.14
N ASN A 377 -15.01 5.21 -19.51
CA ASN A 377 -16.03 5.84 -18.68
C ASN A 377 -17.28 6.21 -19.51
N ARG A 378 -17.11 6.81 -20.69
CA ARG A 378 -18.21 7.12 -21.61
C ARG A 378 -18.98 5.87 -22.04
N ARG A 379 -18.28 4.77 -22.31
CA ARG A 379 -18.91 3.48 -22.66
C ARG A 379 -19.74 2.93 -21.50
N ARG A 380 -19.21 2.94 -20.28
CA ARG A 380 -19.92 2.51 -19.06
C ARG A 380 -21.18 3.33 -18.82
N GLU A 381 -21.11 4.66 -18.95
CA GLU A 381 -22.29 5.52 -18.85
C GLU A 381 -23.35 5.21 -19.92
N ALA A 382 -22.92 4.98 -21.16
CA ALA A 382 -23.83 4.63 -22.25
C ALA A 382 -24.51 3.27 -22.02
N GLU A 383 -23.78 2.29 -21.48
CA GLU A 383 -24.32 0.98 -21.10
C GLU A 383 -25.33 1.07 -19.96
N GLN A 384 -25.02 1.84 -18.91
CA GLN A 384 -25.96 2.12 -17.82
C GLN A 384 -27.25 2.79 -18.33
N LYS A 385 -27.13 3.78 -19.22
CA LYS A 385 -28.30 4.43 -19.87
C LYS A 385 -29.11 3.43 -20.71
N ARG A 386 -28.48 2.49 -21.40
CA ARG A 386 -29.16 1.44 -22.18
C ARG A 386 -29.88 0.43 -21.27
N ALA A 387 -29.26 0.01 -20.17
CA ALA A 387 -29.88 -0.87 -19.18
C ALA A 387 -31.13 -0.23 -18.54
N ALA A 388 -31.04 1.04 -18.14
CA ALA A 388 -32.17 1.80 -17.59
C ALA A 388 -33.35 1.93 -18.58
N ARG A 389 -33.08 2.04 -19.89
CA ARG A 389 -34.13 2.06 -20.93
C ARG A 389 -34.84 0.71 -21.08
N ARG A 390 -34.11 -0.41 -20.95
CA ARG A 390 -34.69 -1.76 -21.05
C ARG A 390 -35.60 -2.08 -19.86
N ALA A 391 -35.24 -1.64 -18.65
CA ALA A 391 -36.07 -1.79 -17.45
C ALA A 391 -37.41 -1.03 -17.51
N ASN A 392 -37.55 -0.04 -18.40
CA ASN A 392 -38.73 0.84 -18.51
C ASN A 392 -39.70 0.48 -19.67
N ARG A 393 -39.53 -0.65 -20.37
CA ARG A 393 -40.53 -1.15 -21.34
C ARG A 393 -41.58 -2.00 -20.62
N ARG A 394 -42.75 -1.40 -20.32
CA ARG A 394 -43.93 -2.13 -19.82
C ARG A 394 -44.79 -2.57 -21.02
N PHE A 395 -44.84 -3.86 -21.28
CA PHE A 395 -45.83 -4.50 -22.14
C PHE A 395 -46.76 -5.31 -21.23
N ASN A 396 -48.05 -5.07 -21.32
CA ASN A 396 -49.06 -5.70 -20.48
C ASN A 396 -50.15 -6.33 -21.37
N MET A 397 -50.75 -7.41 -20.90
CA MET A 397 -51.87 -8.08 -21.54
C MET A 397 -53.09 -8.02 -20.60
N TYR A 398 -54.24 -7.58 -21.10
CA TYR A 398 -55.47 -7.46 -20.31
C TYR A 398 -56.61 -8.21 -20.99
N LEU A 399 -57.42 -8.91 -20.20
CA LEU A 399 -58.66 -9.55 -20.65
C LEU A 399 -59.84 -8.80 -20.04
N GLY A 400 -60.75 -8.32 -20.87
CA GLY A 400 -61.97 -7.61 -20.49
C GLY A 400 -63.22 -8.40 -20.82
N LEU A 401 -64.28 -8.19 -20.06
CA LEU A 401 -65.62 -8.70 -20.31
C LEU A 401 -66.58 -7.52 -20.46
N ASP A 402 -67.53 -7.59 -21.37
CA ASP A 402 -68.54 -6.55 -21.56
C ASP A 402 -69.59 -6.67 -20.44
N VAL A 403 -69.65 -5.69 -19.52
CA VAL A 403 -70.46 -5.78 -18.27
C VAL A 403 -71.86 -5.19 -18.39
N ILE A 404 -72.07 -4.27 -19.34
CA ILE A 404 -73.39 -3.64 -19.62
C ILE A 404 -74.55 -4.64 -19.86
N PRO A 405 -74.32 -5.84 -20.43
CA PRO A 405 -75.37 -6.83 -20.60
C PRO A 405 -75.99 -7.37 -19.31
N LEU A 406 -75.28 -7.35 -18.18
CA LEU A 406 -75.78 -7.84 -16.88
C LEU A 406 -76.94 -7.01 -16.30
N LEU A 407 -77.22 -5.83 -16.88
CA LEU A 407 -78.32 -4.94 -16.47
C LEU A 407 -79.57 -5.09 -17.36
N THR A 408 -79.55 -6.02 -18.32
CA THR A 408 -80.69 -6.32 -19.21
C THR A 408 -81.44 -7.59 -18.78
N LYS A 409 -82.65 -7.82 -19.30
CA LYS A 409 -83.36 -9.09 -19.07
C LYS A 409 -82.49 -10.26 -19.55
N LEU A 410 -82.50 -11.37 -18.83
CA LEU A 410 -81.64 -12.53 -19.09
C LEU A 410 -81.73 -13.04 -20.54
N GLU A 411 -82.91 -12.93 -21.17
CA GLU A 411 -83.18 -13.30 -22.56
C GLU A 411 -82.57 -12.36 -23.62
N LYS A 412 -82.13 -11.15 -23.24
CA LYS A 412 -81.54 -10.11 -24.13
C LYS A 412 -80.08 -9.78 -23.77
N MET A 413 -79.44 -10.66 -23.02
CA MET A 413 -78.09 -10.43 -22.52
C MET A 413 -77.07 -10.77 -23.62
N ASP A 414 -76.37 -9.75 -24.11
CA ASP A 414 -75.18 -9.93 -24.94
C ASP A 414 -74.04 -10.54 -24.10
N PHE A 415 -73.23 -11.44 -24.65
CA PHE A 415 -72.06 -12.00 -23.96
C PHE A 415 -70.81 -11.77 -24.78
N GLY A 416 -69.88 -10.98 -24.26
CA GLY A 416 -68.67 -10.63 -24.99
C GLY A 416 -67.48 -10.29 -24.11
N GLY A 417 -66.31 -10.26 -24.74
CA GLY A 417 -65.05 -9.90 -24.11
C GLY A 417 -64.00 -9.51 -25.13
N HIS A 418 -62.88 -8.99 -24.63
CA HIS A 418 -61.78 -8.54 -25.46
C HIS A 418 -60.41 -8.76 -24.83
N LEU A 419 -59.38 -8.92 -25.67
CA LEU A 419 -57.98 -9.02 -25.31
C LEU A 419 -57.24 -7.77 -25.76
N ASP A 420 -56.57 -7.11 -24.81
CA ASP A 420 -55.77 -5.92 -25.03
C ASP A 420 -54.27 -6.20 -24.85
N LEU A 421 -53.51 -6.05 -25.93
CA LEU A 421 -52.05 -6.04 -25.93
C LEU A 421 -51.56 -4.59 -25.83
N ARG A 422 -51.18 -4.17 -24.62
CA ARG A 422 -50.88 -2.77 -24.30
C ARG A 422 -49.39 -2.52 -24.12
N GLY A 423 -48.83 -1.70 -25.00
CA GLY A 423 -47.55 -1.04 -24.80
C GLY A 423 -47.72 0.33 -24.11
N ARG A 424 -46.64 1.11 -24.01
CA ARG A 424 -46.66 2.42 -23.33
C ARG A 424 -47.61 3.45 -23.96
N ARG A 425 -47.78 3.43 -25.29
CA ARG A 425 -48.55 4.46 -26.03
C ARG A 425 -49.53 3.89 -27.04
N VAL A 426 -49.50 2.58 -27.24
CA VAL A 426 -50.28 1.90 -28.26
C VAL A 426 -50.86 0.64 -27.63
N ALA A 427 -52.12 0.35 -27.90
CA ALA A 427 -52.71 -0.94 -27.63
C ALA A 427 -53.40 -1.51 -28.87
N HIS A 428 -53.34 -2.82 -28.98
CA HIS A 428 -54.11 -3.60 -29.95
C HIS A 428 -55.16 -4.38 -29.19
N SER A 429 -56.41 -4.22 -29.59
CA SER A 429 -57.56 -4.79 -28.91
C SER A 429 -58.34 -5.67 -29.86
N PHE A 430 -58.64 -6.89 -29.43
CA PHE A 430 -59.39 -7.86 -30.22
C PHE A 430 -60.59 -8.32 -29.39
N GLY A 431 -61.80 -8.21 -29.91
CA GLY A 431 -62.99 -8.56 -29.16
C GLY A 431 -64.01 -9.36 -29.95
N PHE A 432 -64.85 -10.03 -29.19
CA PHE A 432 -65.93 -10.87 -29.67
C PHE A 432 -67.14 -10.74 -28.72
N SER A 433 -68.34 -10.65 -29.29
CA SER A 433 -69.58 -10.69 -28.53
C SER A 433 -70.66 -11.48 -29.27
N VAL A 434 -71.36 -12.34 -28.55
CA VAL A 434 -72.65 -12.91 -28.95
C VAL A 434 -73.73 -11.89 -28.57
N VAL A 435 -74.57 -11.53 -29.53
CA VAL A 435 -75.64 -10.55 -29.39
C VAL A 435 -76.98 -11.27 -29.41
N ASN A 436 -77.86 -10.95 -28.46
CA ASN A 436 -79.16 -11.60 -28.31
C ASN A 436 -80.31 -10.58 -28.29
N LEU A 437 -81.26 -10.70 -29.22
CA LEU A 437 -82.51 -9.95 -29.33
C LEU A 437 -82.28 -8.43 -29.23
N ARG A 438 -81.20 -7.95 -29.84
CA ARG A 438 -80.79 -6.54 -29.76
C ARG A 438 -81.55 -5.72 -30.78
N LYS A 439 -82.10 -4.59 -30.36
CA LYS A 439 -82.74 -3.64 -31.29
C LYS A 439 -81.68 -3.08 -32.25
N ASP A 440 -81.91 -3.20 -33.55
CA ASP A 440 -81.12 -2.47 -34.54
C ASP A 440 -81.69 -1.04 -34.66
N TYR A 441 -80.90 -0.04 -34.26
CA TYR A 441 -81.32 1.36 -34.28
C TYR A 441 -81.31 1.97 -35.68
N ASN A 442 -80.78 1.25 -36.68
CA ASN A 442 -80.81 1.63 -38.09
C ASN A 442 -82.01 1.01 -38.84
N SER A 443 -82.84 0.22 -38.16
CA SER A 443 -84.05 -0.42 -38.71
C SER A 443 -85.29 0.01 -37.92
N SER A 444 -86.43 0.15 -38.60
CA SER A 444 -87.63 0.72 -38.01
C SER A 444 -88.37 -0.22 -37.05
N ARG A 445 -88.22 -1.57 -37.14
CA ARG A 445 -88.94 -2.51 -36.24
C ARG A 445 -88.27 -3.87 -35.91
N THR A 446 -87.00 -4.15 -36.22
CA THR A 446 -86.43 -5.51 -36.03
C THR A 446 -85.38 -5.64 -34.91
N GLN A 447 -85.49 -6.70 -34.10
CA GLN A 447 -84.43 -7.18 -33.20
C GLN A 447 -83.52 -8.18 -33.96
N TRP A 448 -82.26 -8.30 -33.54
CA TRP A 448 -81.30 -9.22 -34.13
C TRP A 448 -80.50 -10.03 -33.11
N ASP A 449 -80.19 -11.26 -33.50
CA ASP A 449 -79.29 -12.20 -32.86
C ASP A 449 -78.06 -12.42 -33.72
N GLY A 450 -76.91 -12.68 -33.12
CA GLY A 450 -75.74 -13.12 -33.88
C GLY A 450 -74.40 -12.85 -33.22
N ASN A 451 -73.36 -12.73 -34.04
CA ASN A 451 -71.98 -12.61 -33.57
C ASN A 451 -71.38 -11.30 -34.04
N ARG A 452 -70.64 -10.63 -33.17
CA ARG A 452 -69.83 -9.45 -33.51
C ARG A 452 -68.38 -9.68 -33.14
N TYR A 453 -67.49 -9.30 -34.04
CA TYR A 453 -66.04 -9.33 -33.87
C TYR A 453 -65.49 -7.93 -34.11
N PHE A 454 -64.42 -7.58 -33.40
CA PHE A 454 -63.74 -6.33 -33.68
C PHE A 454 -62.24 -6.35 -33.43
N TYR A 455 -61.57 -5.46 -34.13
CA TYR A 455 -60.20 -5.06 -33.87
C TYR A 455 -60.14 -3.54 -33.71
N THR A 456 -59.48 -3.05 -32.65
CA THR A 456 -59.20 -1.62 -32.51
C THR A 456 -57.73 -1.35 -32.20
N PHE A 457 -57.20 -0.33 -32.87
CA PHE A 457 -55.86 0.20 -32.66
C PHE A 457 -55.97 1.48 -31.83
N LYS A 458 -55.54 1.44 -30.57
CA LYS A 458 -55.67 2.55 -29.60
C LYS A 458 -54.34 3.29 -29.46
N VAL A 459 -54.34 4.61 -29.60
CA VAL A 459 -53.18 5.48 -29.33
C VAL A 459 -53.44 6.35 -28.11
N PHE A 460 -52.58 6.22 -27.10
CA PHE A 460 -52.65 6.95 -25.83
C PHE A 460 -51.80 8.23 -25.85
N GLY A 461 -52.18 9.18 -25.00
CA GLY A 461 -51.48 10.46 -24.81
C GLY A 461 -49.98 10.32 -24.48
N LYS A 462 -49.23 11.43 -24.57
CA LYS A 462 -47.76 11.44 -24.32
C LYS A 462 -47.40 11.18 -22.85
N GLN A 463 -48.32 11.41 -21.91
CA GLN A 463 -48.12 11.13 -20.49
C GLN A 463 -48.33 9.64 -20.21
N SER A 464 -47.46 9.05 -19.37
CA SER A 464 -47.36 7.60 -19.09
C SER A 464 -48.70 6.93 -18.75
N ASP A 465 -49.61 7.68 -18.11
CA ASP A 465 -50.81 7.12 -17.49
C ASP A 465 -52.08 7.83 -17.99
N SER A 466 -52.04 8.43 -19.18
CA SER A 466 -53.24 9.03 -19.76
C SER A 466 -54.27 7.94 -20.07
N PRO A 467 -55.46 7.96 -19.46
CA PRO A 467 -56.49 6.96 -19.73
C PRO A 467 -57.13 7.16 -21.11
N GLY A 468 -57.07 8.37 -21.66
CA GLY A 468 -57.67 8.70 -22.94
C GLY A 468 -56.90 8.08 -24.12
N TYR A 469 -57.65 7.52 -25.06
CA TYR A 469 -57.14 7.03 -26.34
C TYR A 469 -58.00 7.46 -27.51
N SER A 470 -57.38 7.45 -28.69
CA SER A 470 -58.07 7.58 -29.98
C SER A 470 -57.46 6.62 -30.98
N GLY A 471 -58.23 6.17 -31.97
CA GLY A 471 -57.87 5.00 -32.73
C GLY A 471 -58.78 4.67 -33.91
N LEU A 472 -58.43 3.60 -34.60
CA LEU A 472 -59.23 3.02 -35.67
C LEU A 472 -59.86 1.71 -35.18
N TYR A 473 -61.16 1.57 -35.41
CA TYR A 473 -61.94 0.39 -35.10
C TYR A 473 -62.46 -0.23 -36.39
N PHE A 474 -62.29 -1.55 -36.47
CA PHE A 474 -62.77 -2.40 -37.54
C PHE A 474 -63.71 -3.43 -36.92
N GLY A 475 -64.98 -3.39 -37.32
CA GLY A 475 -66.00 -4.29 -36.81
C GLY A 475 -66.53 -5.21 -37.92
N TYR A 476 -66.96 -6.38 -37.52
CA TYR A 476 -67.72 -7.31 -38.34
C TYR A 476 -68.86 -7.88 -37.51
N ALA A 477 -70.08 -7.93 -38.05
CA ALA A 477 -71.20 -8.57 -37.41
C ALA A 477 -71.98 -9.44 -38.39
N ASP A 478 -72.27 -10.66 -37.97
CA ASP A 478 -73.27 -11.53 -38.59
C ASP A 478 -74.55 -11.38 -37.81
N LYS A 479 -75.59 -10.83 -38.44
CA LYS A 479 -76.90 -10.58 -37.82
C LYS A 479 -77.94 -11.52 -38.42
N THR A 480 -78.83 -12.01 -37.58
CA THR A 480 -80.06 -12.71 -37.94
C THR A 480 -81.20 -11.97 -37.28
N PHE A 481 -82.20 -11.55 -38.05
CA PHE A 481 -83.34 -10.80 -37.54
C PHE A 481 -84.53 -11.70 -37.28
N GLU A 482 -85.51 -11.19 -36.52
CA GLU A 482 -86.83 -11.83 -36.40
C GLU A 482 -87.46 -12.03 -37.79
N THR A 483 -88.11 -13.17 -38.00
CA THR A 483 -88.82 -13.52 -39.24
C THR A 483 -89.89 -12.47 -39.54
N LEU A 484 -89.82 -11.89 -40.74
CA LEU A 484 -90.64 -10.73 -41.09
C LEU A 484 -92.08 -11.10 -41.44
N LEU A 485 -92.28 -12.03 -42.39
CA LEU A 485 -93.59 -12.49 -42.89
C LEU A 485 -93.47 -13.83 -43.64
N SER A 486 -94.54 -14.63 -43.65
CA SER A 486 -94.70 -15.78 -44.57
C SER A 486 -95.08 -15.27 -45.97
N VAL A 487 -94.27 -15.57 -46.98
CA VAL A 487 -94.51 -15.18 -48.37
C VAL A 487 -94.74 -16.39 -49.26
N ASN A 488 -95.70 -16.28 -50.17
CA ASN A 488 -95.85 -17.24 -51.25
C ASN A 488 -94.80 -16.93 -52.33
N ALA A 489 -93.88 -17.87 -52.54
CA ALA A 489 -92.87 -17.81 -53.59
C ALA A 489 -93.06 -18.96 -54.57
N THR A 490 -92.91 -18.68 -55.86
CA THR A 490 -92.87 -19.72 -56.90
C THR A 490 -91.41 -19.93 -57.30
N ALA A 491 -90.92 -21.16 -57.13
CA ALA A 491 -89.58 -21.56 -57.57
C ALA A 491 -89.52 -21.63 -59.10
N ALA A 492 -88.31 -21.61 -59.68
CA ALA A 492 -88.11 -21.67 -61.14
C ALA A 492 -88.71 -22.91 -61.82
N ASP A 493 -89.01 -23.97 -61.07
CA ASP A 493 -89.70 -25.19 -61.53
C ASP A 493 -91.24 -25.07 -61.58
N GLY A 494 -91.80 -23.91 -61.18
CA GLY A 494 -93.24 -23.62 -61.17
C GLY A 494 -93.94 -24.03 -59.87
N THR A 495 -93.23 -24.55 -58.87
CA THR A 495 -93.84 -24.98 -57.59
C THR A 495 -94.04 -23.80 -56.65
N SER A 496 -95.26 -23.59 -56.16
CA SER A 496 -95.56 -22.59 -55.13
C SER A 496 -95.22 -23.11 -53.72
N ARG A 497 -94.52 -22.30 -52.93
CA ARG A 497 -94.12 -22.58 -51.54
C ARG A 497 -94.45 -21.39 -50.66
N ASN A 498 -94.86 -21.63 -49.41
CA ASN A 498 -94.85 -20.62 -48.36
C ASN A 498 -93.47 -20.61 -47.70
N LEU A 499 -92.79 -19.48 -47.72
CA LEU A 499 -91.48 -19.28 -47.12
C LEU A 499 -91.58 -18.26 -45.98
N ASP A 500 -91.13 -18.65 -44.81
CA ASP A 500 -90.92 -17.73 -43.69
C ASP A 500 -89.56 -17.08 -43.87
N LEU A 501 -89.54 -15.81 -44.25
CA LEU A 501 -88.27 -15.13 -44.57
C LEU A 501 -87.61 -14.57 -43.33
N THR A 502 -86.43 -15.11 -43.04
CA THR A 502 -85.55 -14.66 -41.98
C THR A 502 -84.44 -13.80 -42.57
N PRO A 503 -84.44 -12.47 -42.34
CA PRO A 503 -83.39 -11.60 -42.83
C PRO A 503 -82.07 -11.90 -42.10
N VAL A 504 -80.98 -11.92 -42.84
CA VAL A 504 -79.62 -12.02 -42.32
C VAL A 504 -78.75 -10.94 -42.94
N ASP A 505 -77.92 -10.28 -42.12
CA ASP A 505 -77.07 -9.16 -42.55
C ASP A 505 -75.61 -9.39 -42.14
N LYS A 506 -74.70 -9.23 -43.10
CA LYS A 506 -73.27 -9.12 -42.83
C LYS A 506 -72.87 -7.67 -42.82
N GLN A 507 -72.56 -7.16 -41.63
CA GLN A 507 -72.18 -5.78 -41.41
C GLN A 507 -70.67 -5.66 -41.23
N PHE A 508 -70.05 -4.76 -41.99
CA PHE A 508 -68.66 -4.34 -41.82
C PHE A 508 -68.62 -2.90 -41.33
N GLU A 509 -67.82 -2.62 -40.32
CA GLU A 509 -67.76 -1.31 -39.67
C GLU A 509 -66.34 -0.75 -39.75
N LEU A 510 -66.23 0.53 -40.11
CA LEU A 510 -65.00 1.30 -39.95
C LEU A 510 -65.33 2.57 -39.16
N MET A 511 -64.72 2.70 -37.99
CA MET A 511 -64.97 3.83 -37.10
C MET A 511 -63.67 4.46 -36.62
N TRP A 512 -63.71 5.79 -36.46
CA TRP A 512 -62.81 6.45 -35.54
C TRP A 512 -63.31 6.17 -34.12
N ASN A 513 -62.48 5.51 -33.31
CA ASN A 513 -62.81 5.12 -31.95
C ASN A 513 -62.04 5.99 -30.95
N SER A 514 -62.74 6.62 -30.04
CA SER A 514 -62.17 7.38 -28.93
C SER A 514 -62.72 6.85 -27.62
N GLY A 515 -61.91 6.84 -26.57
CA GLY A 515 -62.33 6.29 -25.30
C GLY A 515 -61.39 6.61 -24.15
N MET A 516 -61.75 6.09 -22.98
CA MET A 516 -60.96 6.15 -21.77
C MET A 516 -60.80 4.74 -21.21
N GLN A 517 -59.56 4.29 -21.09
CA GLN A 517 -59.20 3.02 -20.50
C GLN A 517 -58.35 3.26 -19.23
N ALA A 518 -58.97 3.05 -18.07
CA ALA A 518 -58.32 3.12 -16.78
C ALA A 518 -58.06 1.69 -16.26
N LEU A 519 -56.79 1.29 -16.16
CA LEU A 519 -56.40 -0.06 -15.74
C LEU A 519 -55.66 0.00 -14.39
N GLY A 520 -56.25 -0.59 -13.35
CA GLY A 520 -55.62 -0.81 -12.06
C GLY A 520 -55.17 -2.26 -11.88
N LYS A 521 -54.57 -2.58 -10.73
CA LYS A 521 -54.39 -3.97 -10.26
C LYS A 521 -55.48 -4.24 -9.20
N PRO A 522 -56.40 -5.21 -9.35
CA PRO A 522 -56.59 -6.19 -10.44
C PRO A 522 -57.71 -5.84 -11.44
N PHE A 523 -58.43 -4.73 -11.26
CA PHE A 523 -59.57 -4.34 -12.08
C PHE A 523 -59.29 -3.11 -12.94
N GLY A 524 -59.94 -3.04 -14.09
CA GLY A 524 -59.89 -1.91 -15.01
C GLY A 524 -61.24 -1.70 -15.69
N ILE A 525 -61.44 -0.51 -16.24
CA ILE A 525 -62.65 -0.15 -16.97
C ILE A 525 -62.24 0.52 -18.28
N ASP A 526 -62.91 0.15 -19.36
CA ASP A 526 -62.76 0.75 -20.69
C ASP A 526 -64.13 1.27 -21.14
N PHE A 527 -64.19 2.59 -21.38
CA PHE A 527 -65.33 3.25 -21.99
C PHE A 527 -64.93 3.76 -23.36
N TRP A 528 -65.73 3.48 -24.37
CA TRP A 528 -65.41 3.85 -25.73
C TRP A 528 -66.64 4.29 -26.49
N PHE A 529 -66.41 5.16 -27.48
CA PHE A 529 -67.41 5.61 -28.43
C PHE A 529 -66.76 5.70 -29.81
N GLY A 530 -67.55 5.38 -30.83
CA GLY A 530 -67.11 5.40 -32.22
C GLY A 530 -67.99 6.31 -33.06
N ILE A 531 -67.38 7.00 -34.03
CA ILE A 531 -68.10 7.64 -35.14
C ILE A 531 -67.51 7.07 -36.43
N GLY A 532 -68.37 6.61 -37.32
CA GLY A 532 -67.93 5.97 -38.55
C GLY A 532 -69.08 5.59 -39.47
N ALA A 533 -68.76 4.71 -40.41
CA ALA A 533 -69.71 4.18 -41.37
C ALA A 533 -69.76 2.65 -41.27
N SER A 534 -70.93 2.10 -41.59
CA SER A 534 -71.10 0.66 -41.77
C SER A 534 -71.59 0.34 -43.18
N TYR A 535 -71.14 -0.79 -43.69
CA TYR A 535 -71.59 -1.37 -44.94
C TYR A 535 -72.30 -2.69 -44.62
N ASN A 536 -73.54 -2.83 -45.08
CA ASN A 536 -74.43 -3.94 -44.75
C ASN A 536 -74.73 -4.74 -46.02
N GLN A 537 -74.77 -6.07 -45.89
CA GLN A 537 -75.12 -6.99 -46.96
C GLN A 537 -76.30 -7.85 -46.50
N LEU A 538 -77.50 -7.36 -46.82
CA LEU A 538 -78.75 -8.03 -46.49
C LEU A 538 -79.02 -9.21 -47.44
N SER A 539 -79.41 -10.34 -46.87
CA SER A 539 -79.92 -11.51 -47.58
C SER A 539 -81.00 -12.20 -46.73
N PHE A 540 -81.57 -13.30 -47.21
CA PHE A 540 -82.57 -14.08 -46.48
C PHE A 540 -82.10 -15.54 -46.39
N LYS A 541 -82.22 -16.15 -45.21
CA LYS A 541 -81.66 -17.48 -44.93
C LYS A 541 -82.28 -18.57 -45.80
N GLU A 542 -83.56 -18.44 -46.12
CA GLU A 542 -84.37 -19.43 -46.82
C GLU A 542 -84.31 -19.28 -48.35
N LEU A 543 -83.63 -18.24 -48.87
CA LEU A 543 -83.49 -18.00 -50.31
C LEU A 543 -82.08 -18.36 -50.77
N ASP A 544 -81.96 -19.44 -51.54
CA ASP A 544 -80.74 -19.68 -52.30
C ASP A 544 -80.70 -18.76 -53.53
N SER A 545 -79.66 -17.93 -53.61
CA SER A 545 -79.40 -17.04 -54.75
C SER A 545 -79.31 -17.77 -56.10
N ALA A 546 -79.04 -19.08 -56.11
CA ALA A 546 -78.93 -19.89 -57.32
C ALA A 546 -80.28 -20.41 -57.87
N GLU A 547 -81.35 -20.44 -57.04
CA GLU A 547 -82.58 -21.16 -57.39
C GLU A 547 -83.66 -20.32 -58.08
N GLY A 548 -83.51 -18.99 -58.15
CA GLY A 548 -84.41 -18.08 -58.88
C GLY A 548 -85.86 -18.10 -58.39
N TYR A 549 -86.28 -17.07 -57.66
CA TYR A 549 -87.62 -16.99 -57.05
C TYR A 549 -88.45 -15.85 -57.66
N THR A 550 -89.74 -16.10 -57.88
CA THR A 550 -90.73 -15.05 -58.21
C THR A 550 -91.73 -14.90 -57.06
N PHE A 551 -91.87 -13.68 -56.54
CA PHE A 551 -92.78 -13.36 -55.43
C PHE A 551 -94.05 -12.72 -55.98
N THR A 552 -95.23 -13.22 -55.58
CA THR A 552 -96.53 -12.83 -56.18
C THR A 552 -97.38 -11.88 -55.34
N ASN A 553 -96.86 -11.31 -54.24
CA ASN A 553 -97.56 -10.30 -53.44
C ASN A 553 -96.77 -8.98 -53.35
N ASN A 554 -97.49 -7.85 -53.39
CA ASN A 554 -96.97 -6.48 -53.33
C ASN A 554 -96.40 -6.05 -51.96
N ASP A 555 -96.31 -6.96 -50.98
CA ASP A 555 -95.92 -6.63 -49.60
C ASP A 555 -94.40 -6.73 -49.34
N PHE A 556 -93.58 -6.67 -50.40
CA PHE A 556 -92.14 -6.93 -50.33
C PHE A 556 -91.24 -5.68 -50.28
N PHE A 557 -91.80 -4.50 -50.00
CA PHE A 557 -91.02 -3.25 -49.82
C PHE A 557 -91.32 -2.57 -48.49
#